data_AF-A0A254SUN8-F1
#
_entry.id   AF-A0A254SUN8-F1
#
_cell.length_a   1.000
_cell.length_b   1.000
_cell.length_c   1.000
_cell.angle_alpha   90.00
_cell.angle_beta   90.00
_cell.angle_gamma   90.00
#
_symmetry.space_group_name_H-M   'P 1'
#
loop_
_entity.id
_entity.type
_entity.pdbx_description
1 polymer ?
#
loop_
_entity_poly.entity_id
_entity_poly.type
_entity_poly.pdbx_seq_one_letter_code
_entity_poly.pdbx_strand_id
1 'polypeptide(L)'
;MKPLLLFHKTLFFLLLATGISFAVPWLGVTFKKASFENHLALNVIGVHPESGCFTAGMVAGDQIIGVEGQTLTAMAQIQSAVAGHKAGQKVKIEIVREGKKKTLTVALTERPDDISSLTGSAIGSKIAKFGENFYKNGEKRKAKPKATLLDFWATWCGPCRKTLPVLANIYKKYSDKGVEIIGIADESVDVLNDFYAHQHASPYPLYRDAKKEMWMRYGIHAVPTLMLLDKDGYIKRVWSGAPTEYMIEQILKDVLD
;
A
#
# COMPACT_ATOMS: atom_id res chain seq x y z
N MET A 1 -49.02 36.47 47.04
CA MET A 1 -47.84 36.95 46.29
C MET A 1 -46.89 35.77 46.09
N LYS A 2 -46.42 35.56 44.85
CA LYS A 2 -45.81 34.31 44.33
C LYS A 2 -44.54 33.86 45.09
N PRO A 3 -44.30 32.54 45.29
CA PRO A 3 -43.00 32.05 45.74
C PRO A 3 -42.04 31.85 44.55
N LEU A 4 -40.78 32.16 44.83
CA LEU A 4 -39.64 32.14 43.93
C LEU A 4 -39.11 30.69 43.80
N LEU A 5 -39.17 30.11 42.61
CA LEU A 5 -38.55 28.83 42.29
C LEU A 5 -37.02 28.99 42.22
N LEU A 6 -36.29 28.40 43.16
CA LEU A 6 -34.86 28.13 43.02
C LEU A 6 -34.66 26.64 42.71
N PHE A 7 -34.43 26.36 41.43
CA PHE A 7 -33.91 25.08 40.94
C PHE A 7 -32.49 24.88 41.46
N HIS A 8 -32.31 24.02 42.46
CA HIS A 8 -31.00 23.42 42.74
C HIS A 8 -30.77 22.30 41.73
N LYS A 9 -29.96 22.59 40.71
CA LYS A 9 -29.51 21.60 39.72
C LYS A 9 -28.62 20.57 40.40
N THR A 10 -29.10 19.34 40.45
CA THR A 10 -28.34 18.13 40.70
C THR A 10 -27.09 18.12 39.83
N LEU A 11 -25.91 18.18 40.45
CA LEU A 11 -24.63 18.08 39.78
C LEU A 11 -24.42 16.64 39.34
N PHE A 12 -24.87 16.33 38.11
CA PHE A 12 -24.59 15.05 37.47
C PHE A 12 -23.11 15.06 37.09
N PHE A 13 -22.28 14.37 37.87
CA PHE A 13 -20.89 14.13 37.55
C PHE A 13 -20.87 13.17 36.35
N LEU A 14 -20.92 13.74 35.14
CA LEU A 14 -20.72 13.01 33.91
C LEU A 14 -19.25 12.59 33.91
N LEU A 15 -18.96 11.36 34.38
CA LEU A 15 -17.73 10.68 33.99
C LEU A 15 -17.79 10.56 32.46
N LEU A 16 -17.20 11.54 31.77
CA LEU A 16 -16.69 11.32 30.44
C LEU A 16 -15.64 10.23 30.59
N ALA A 17 -16.04 8.98 30.39
CA ALA A 17 -15.14 7.96 29.91
C ALA A 17 -14.66 8.48 28.55
N THR A 18 -13.59 9.27 28.57
CA THR A 18 -12.77 9.52 27.39
C THR A 18 -12.43 8.14 26.88
N GLY A 19 -13.09 7.74 25.78
CA GLY A 19 -12.83 6.46 25.14
C GLY A 19 -11.33 6.36 24.96
N ILE A 20 -10.71 5.42 25.66
CA ILE A 20 -9.27 5.29 25.59
C ILE A 20 -9.00 4.65 24.25
N SER A 21 -8.76 5.48 23.24
CA SER A 21 -8.13 5.05 22.01
C SER A 21 -6.69 4.71 22.39
N PHE A 22 -6.48 3.50 22.88
CA PHE A 22 -5.14 2.96 23.04
C PHE A 22 -4.63 2.66 21.64
N ALA A 23 -3.98 3.65 21.01
CA ALA A 23 -3.21 3.43 19.80
C ALA A 23 -2.18 2.34 20.10
N VAL A 24 -2.46 1.12 19.62
CA VAL A 24 -1.59 -0.03 19.89
C VAL A 24 -0.29 0.21 19.13
N PRO A 25 0.89 0.04 19.75
CA PRO A 25 2.16 0.17 19.04
C PRO A 25 2.21 -0.80 17.88
N TRP A 26 2.88 -0.41 16.79
CA TRP A 26 2.92 -1.20 15.58
C TRP A 26 4.26 -1.06 14.86
N LEU A 27 4.73 -2.18 14.31
CA LEU A 27 5.95 -2.23 13.50
C LEU A 27 5.75 -1.66 12.10
N GLY A 28 4.54 -1.72 11.55
CA GLY A 28 4.29 -1.22 10.19
C GLY A 28 4.51 -2.20 9.06
N VAL A 29 4.59 -3.50 9.32
CA VAL A 29 4.99 -4.49 8.31
C VAL A 29 3.87 -5.46 7.97
N THR A 30 3.74 -5.79 6.69
CA THR A 30 3.00 -6.95 6.21
C THR A 30 3.99 -8.04 5.83
N PHE A 31 3.66 -9.29 6.14
CA PHE A 31 4.59 -10.40 5.96
C PHE A 31 3.87 -11.71 5.67
N LYS A 32 4.61 -12.66 5.07
CA LYS A 32 4.25 -14.06 4.97
C LYS A 32 5.16 -14.87 5.88
N LYS A 33 4.60 -15.88 6.54
CA LYS A 33 5.43 -16.86 7.28
C LYS A 33 6.36 -17.57 6.30
N ALA A 34 7.59 -17.74 6.72
CA ALA A 34 8.65 -18.42 6.01
C ALA A 34 9.52 -19.19 7.01
N SER A 35 10.59 -19.81 6.54
CA SER A 35 11.62 -20.39 7.38
C SER A 35 12.99 -19.90 6.93
N PHE A 36 13.89 -19.74 7.89
CA PHE A 36 15.30 -19.46 7.68
C PHE A 36 16.08 -20.35 8.64
N GLU A 37 17.11 -21.07 8.17
CA GLU A 37 17.94 -21.95 9.01
C GLU A 37 17.13 -22.85 9.98
N ASN A 38 16.02 -23.43 9.51
CA ASN A 38 15.10 -24.31 10.26
C ASN A 38 14.30 -23.66 11.41
N HIS A 39 14.28 -22.33 11.51
CA HIS A 39 13.39 -21.62 12.44
C HIS A 39 12.42 -20.71 11.70
N LEU A 40 11.49 -20.11 12.44
CA LEU A 40 10.47 -19.22 11.87
C LEU A 40 11.15 -17.95 11.33
N ALA A 41 10.75 -17.54 10.14
CA ALA A 41 11.07 -16.24 9.58
C ALA A 41 9.80 -15.57 9.07
N LEU A 42 9.79 -14.24 9.01
CA LEU A 42 8.71 -13.48 8.39
C LEU A 42 9.26 -12.78 7.16
N ASN A 43 8.87 -13.24 5.98
CA ASN A 43 9.23 -12.57 4.74
C ASN A 43 8.39 -11.30 4.60
N VAL A 44 9.03 -10.15 4.65
CA VAL A 44 8.41 -8.83 4.55
C VAL A 44 7.91 -8.64 3.13
N ILE A 45 6.60 -8.43 3.00
CA ILE A 45 5.93 -8.15 1.72
C ILE A 45 5.79 -6.63 1.55
N GLY A 46 5.58 -5.93 2.66
CA GLY A 46 5.31 -4.51 2.65
C GLY A 46 5.71 -3.84 3.96
N VAL A 47 6.04 -2.56 3.87
CA VAL A 47 6.46 -1.73 5.00
C VAL A 47 5.76 -0.39 4.86
N HIS A 48 4.99 0.03 5.85
CA HIS A 48 4.19 1.24 5.84
C HIS A 48 5.06 2.51 5.97
N PRO A 49 4.83 3.61 5.22
CA PRO A 49 5.79 4.70 5.06
C PRO A 49 5.88 5.56 6.33
N GLU A 50 4.86 5.52 7.17
CA GLU A 50 4.83 6.25 8.44
C GLU A 50 5.22 5.35 9.62
N SER A 51 5.74 4.15 9.34
CA SER A 51 6.12 3.22 10.39
C SER A 51 7.56 3.32 10.83
N GLY A 52 7.79 2.78 12.02
CA GLY A 52 9.13 2.55 12.54
C GLY A 52 10.01 1.71 11.62
N CYS A 53 9.47 0.61 11.10
CA CYS A 53 10.25 -0.29 10.23
C CYS A 53 10.67 0.43 8.95
N PHE A 54 9.81 1.28 8.39
CA PHE A 54 10.15 2.07 7.23
C PHE A 54 11.29 3.06 7.53
N THR A 55 11.15 3.81 8.62
CA THR A 55 12.17 4.78 9.06
C THR A 55 13.50 4.10 9.37
N ALA A 56 13.47 2.85 9.86
CA ALA A 56 14.64 2.02 10.11
C ALA A 56 15.24 1.39 8.84
N GLY A 57 14.66 1.63 7.66
CA GLY A 57 15.18 1.16 6.38
C GLY A 57 14.81 -0.29 6.04
N MET A 58 13.78 -0.85 6.65
CA MET A 58 13.22 -2.15 6.27
C MET A 58 12.54 -2.04 4.90
N VAL A 59 12.67 -3.07 4.08
CA VAL A 59 12.09 -3.12 2.74
C VAL A 59 11.44 -4.49 2.48
N ALA A 60 10.58 -4.55 1.46
CA ALA A 60 10.07 -5.83 0.97
C ALA A 60 11.21 -6.76 0.52
N GLY A 61 11.10 -8.03 0.87
CA GLY A 61 12.14 -9.05 0.64
C GLY A 61 13.10 -9.26 1.82
N ASP A 62 13.05 -8.41 2.84
CA ASP A 62 13.72 -8.71 4.11
C ASP A 62 13.06 -9.90 4.80
N GLN A 63 13.85 -10.76 5.44
CA GLN A 63 13.33 -11.82 6.31
C GLN A 63 13.56 -11.45 7.75
N ILE A 64 12.52 -11.18 8.53
CA ILE A 64 12.63 -11.00 9.98
C ILE A 64 12.92 -12.37 10.60
N ILE A 65 14.04 -12.48 11.28
CA ILE A 65 14.55 -13.72 11.88
C ILE A 65 14.69 -13.64 13.40
N GLY A 66 14.54 -12.46 13.98
CA GLY A 66 14.67 -12.26 15.42
C GLY A 66 14.17 -10.90 15.87
N VAL A 67 13.98 -10.77 17.17
CA VAL A 67 13.54 -9.56 17.86
C VAL A 67 14.20 -9.50 19.24
N GLU A 68 14.73 -8.34 19.61
CA GLU A 68 15.41 -8.11 20.90
C GLU A 68 16.52 -9.12 21.23
N GLY A 69 17.32 -9.53 20.25
CA GLY A 69 18.39 -10.51 20.46
C GLY A 69 17.92 -11.96 20.48
N GLN A 70 16.62 -12.22 20.33
CA GLN A 70 16.05 -13.57 20.34
C GLN A 70 15.70 -14.02 18.94
N THR A 71 16.13 -15.24 18.59
CA THR A 71 15.70 -15.92 17.36
C THR A 71 14.19 -16.13 17.37
N LEU A 72 13.58 -15.85 16.23
CA LEU A 72 12.16 -16.00 16.04
C LEU A 72 11.79 -17.47 15.86
N THR A 73 11.01 -17.99 16.79
CA THR A 73 10.43 -19.34 16.79
C THR A 73 8.90 -19.29 16.78
N ALA A 74 8.30 -18.20 17.28
CA ALA A 74 6.85 -18.02 17.34
C ALA A 74 6.43 -16.56 17.11
N MET A 75 5.25 -16.37 16.51
CA MET A 75 4.65 -15.04 16.31
C MET A 75 4.44 -14.25 17.60
N ALA A 76 4.21 -14.96 18.71
CA ALA A 76 4.03 -14.37 20.03
C ALA A 76 5.23 -13.50 20.44
N GLN A 77 6.46 -13.85 20.03
CA GLN A 77 7.65 -13.05 20.36
C GLN A 77 7.58 -11.66 19.75
N ILE A 78 7.12 -11.54 18.49
CA ILE A 78 6.90 -10.24 17.84
C ILE A 78 5.77 -9.48 18.53
N GLN A 79 4.67 -10.17 18.84
CA GLN A 79 3.53 -9.55 19.50
C GLN A 79 3.91 -9.00 20.88
N SER A 80 4.64 -9.77 21.69
CA SER A 80 5.11 -9.35 23.01
C SER A 80 6.13 -8.21 22.93
N ALA A 81 7.05 -8.25 21.97
CA ALA A 81 8.02 -7.17 21.75
C ALA A 81 7.35 -5.84 21.41
N VAL A 82 6.19 -5.88 20.76
CA VAL A 82 5.43 -4.68 20.40
C VAL A 82 4.45 -4.26 21.50
N ALA A 83 3.65 -5.21 22.01
CA ALA A 83 2.61 -4.94 23.00
C ALA A 83 3.15 -4.47 24.36
N GLY A 84 4.40 -4.82 24.69
CA GLY A 84 5.05 -4.38 25.93
C GLY A 84 5.55 -2.93 25.93
N HIS A 85 5.41 -2.21 24.81
CA HIS A 85 6.02 -0.90 24.62
C HIS A 85 4.97 0.19 24.32
N LYS A 86 5.41 1.45 24.32
CA LYS A 86 4.66 2.63 23.86
C LYS A 86 5.17 3.09 22.50
N ALA A 87 4.34 3.82 21.75
CA ALA A 87 4.81 4.54 20.58
C ALA A 87 6.00 5.45 20.94
N GLY A 88 6.97 5.55 20.03
CA GLY A 88 8.27 6.20 20.21
C GLY A 88 9.37 5.32 20.82
N GLN A 89 9.03 4.24 21.52
CA GLN A 89 10.04 3.32 22.06
C GLN A 89 10.68 2.49 20.94
N LYS A 90 11.96 2.17 21.10
CA LYS A 90 12.75 1.48 20.08
C LYS A 90 12.82 0.00 20.39
N VAL A 91 12.62 -0.82 19.37
CA VAL A 91 12.84 -2.26 19.40
C VAL A 91 13.90 -2.67 18.37
N LYS A 92 14.70 -3.67 18.67
CA LYS A 92 15.68 -4.25 17.76
C LYS A 92 15.06 -5.39 16.98
N ILE A 93 15.06 -5.28 15.66
CA ILE A 93 14.60 -6.32 14.75
C ILE A 93 15.79 -6.88 13.98
N GLU A 94 15.97 -8.19 14.03
CA GLU A 94 16.99 -8.87 13.24
C GLU A 94 16.39 -9.34 11.94
N ILE A 95 17.04 -8.97 10.83
CA ILE A 95 16.63 -9.34 9.48
C ILE A 95 17.76 -10.01 8.72
N VAL A 96 17.39 -10.76 7.68
CA VAL A 96 18.28 -11.18 6.61
C VAL A 96 17.89 -10.42 5.34
N ARG A 97 18.87 -9.75 4.73
CA ARG A 97 18.74 -9.12 3.42
C ARG A 97 19.82 -9.68 2.51
N GLU A 98 19.40 -10.31 1.41
CA GLU A 98 20.34 -10.89 0.43
C GLU A 98 21.36 -11.84 1.11
N GLY A 99 20.88 -12.68 2.04
CA GLY A 99 21.70 -13.63 2.80
C GLY A 99 22.54 -13.04 3.93
N LYS A 100 22.56 -11.72 4.12
CA LYS A 100 23.32 -11.06 5.19
C LYS A 100 22.42 -10.68 6.36
N LYS A 101 22.80 -11.11 7.57
CA LYS A 101 22.15 -10.72 8.84
C LYS A 101 22.39 -9.23 9.12
N LYS A 102 21.36 -8.50 9.54
CA LYS A 102 21.40 -7.10 9.96
C LYS A 102 20.46 -6.88 11.13
N THR A 103 20.77 -5.89 11.96
CA THR A 103 19.87 -5.46 13.05
C THR A 103 19.38 -4.05 12.76
N LEU A 104 18.06 -3.87 12.75
CA LEU A 104 17.39 -2.59 12.60
C LEU A 104 16.88 -2.12 13.95
N THR A 105 17.15 -0.87 14.30
CA THR A 105 16.56 -0.22 15.48
C THR A 105 15.29 0.51 15.05
N VAL A 106 14.14 -0.05 15.41
CA VAL A 106 12.81 0.35 14.95
C VAL A 106 12.10 1.14 16.05
N ALA A 107 11.81 2.42 15.82
CA ALA A 107 10.95 3.18 16.72
C ALA A 107 9.48 2.80 16.48
N LEU A 108 8.82 2.19 17.46
CA LEU A 108 7.42 1.80 17.34
C LEU A 108 6.55 3.04 17.09
N THR A 109 5.63 2.93 16.15
CA THR A 109 4.69 4.01 15.82
C THR A 109 3.30 3.64 16.27
N GLU A 110 2.44 4.64 16.43
CA GLU A 110 1.02 4.39 16.63
C GLU A 110 0.45 3.69 15.40
N ARG A 111 -0.40 2.70 15.64
CA ARG A 111 -1.13 2.00 14.58
C ARG A 111 -2.23 2.94 14.05
N PRO A 112 -2.22 3.32 12.77
CA PRO A 112 -3.30 4.13 12.20
C PRO A 112 -4.65 3.44 12.33
N ASP A 113 -5.72 4.21 12.55
CA ASP A 113 -7.08 3.67 12.80
C ASP A 113 -7.68 2.92 11.58
N ASP A 114 -7.24 3.21 10.35
CA ASP A 114 -7.75 2.62 9.09
C ASP A 114 -7.00 1.34 8.62
N ILE A 115 -6.39 0.61 9.55
CA ILE A 115 -5.61 -0.62 9.27
C ILE A 115 -6.46 -1.87 9.03
N SER A 116 -7.79 -1.79 9.16
CA SER A 116 -8.70 -2.92 8.90
C SER A 116 -8.72 -3.29 7.41
N SER A 117 -8.39 -2.32 6.54
CA SER A 117 -8.09 -2.54 5.13
C SER A 117 -6.70 -3.13 4.86
N LEU A 118 -5.82 -3.24 5.88
CA LEU A 118 -4.37 -3.45 5.74
C LEU A 118 -3.85 -4.87 6.01
N THR A 119 -4.63 -5.80 6.57
CA THR A 119 -4.21 -7.20 6.63
C THR A 119 -4.18 -7.80 5.21
N GLY A 120 -3.00 -7.78 4.59
CA GLY A 120 -2.79 -8.18 3.19
C GLY A 120 -2.76 -7.02 2.17
N SER A 121 -2.79 -5.76 2.62
CA SER A 121 -2.75 -4.61 1.71
C SER A 121 -1.33 -4.17 1.36
N ALA A 122 -1.18 -3.70 0.13
CA ALA A 122 0.04 -3.09 -0.37
C ALA A 122 0.24 -1.65 0.12
N ILE A 123 -0.79 -1.02 0.69
CA ILE A 123 -0.74 0.38 1.14
C ILE A 123 0.44 0.58 2.09
N GLY A 124 1.18 1.63 1.78
CA GLY A 124 2.37 2.04 2.47
C GLY A 124 3.67 1.47 1.93
N SER A 125 3.60 0.39 1.17
CA SER A 125 4.79 -0.21 0.59
C SER A 125 5.33 0.65 -0.55
N LYS A 126 6.65 0.68 -0.70
CA LYS A 126 7.28 1.24 -1.90
C LYS A 126 7.02 0.33 -3.10
N ILE A 127 6.78 0.91 -4.27
CA ILE A 127 6.65 0.09 -5.47
C ILE A 127 7.96 -0.60 -5.84
N ALA A 128 7.80 -1.77 -6.44
CA ALA A 128 8.84 -2.52 -7.11
C ALA A 128 9.42 -1.69 -8.23
N LYS A 129 10.73 -1.85 -8.48
CA LYS A 129 11.28 -1.42 -9.76
C LYS A 129 10.62 -2.23 -10.87
N PHE A 130 10.10 -1.54 -11.87
CA PHE A 130 9.59 -2.17 -13.08
C PHE A 130 10.71 -2.86 -13.89
N GLY A 131 10.35 -3.95 -14.56
CA GLY A 131 11.14 -4.53 -15.65
C GLY A 131 11.15 -3.63 -16.90
N GLU A 132 11.48 -4.22 -18.06
CA GLU A 132 11.61 -3.48 -19.33
C GLU A 132 10.42 -3.64 -20.28
N ASN A 133 9.37 -4.32 -19.85
CA ASN A 133 8.23 -4.68 -20.69
C ASN A 133 7.21 -3.55 -20.80
N PHE A 134 7.66 -2.35 -21.15
CA PHE A 134 6.80 -1.20 -21.39
C PHE A 134 6.38 -1.10 -22.84
N TYR A 135 5.11 -0.74 -23.06
CA TYR A 135 4.52 -0.56 -24.39
C TYR A 135 3.65 0.70 -24.41
N LYS A 136 3.46 1.29 -25.59
CA LYS A 136 2.43 2.30 -25.86
C LYS A 136 1.98 2.15 -27.29
N ASN A 137 0.66 2.08 -27.52
CA ASN A 137 0.06 1.89 -28.85
C ASN A 137 0.65 0.67 -29.60
N GLY A 138 0.94 -0.40 -28.86
CA GLY A 138 1.53 -1.64 -29.37
C GLY A 138 3.03 -1.62 -29.64
N GLU A 139 3.70 -0.50 -29.44
CA GLU A 139 5.15 -0.38 -29.61
C GLU A 139 5.90 -0.45 -28.27
N LYS A 140 7.04 -1.15 -28.25
CA LYS A 140 7.88 -1.26 -27.05
C LYS A 140 8.54 0.08 -26.73
N ARG A 141 8.44 0.52 -25.48
CA ARG A 141 9.11 1.73 -24.98
C ARG A 141 10.46 1.40 -24.35
N LYS A 142 11.44 2.28 -24.53
CA LYS A 142 12.76 2.19 -23.88
C LYS A 142 12.77 2.74 -22.45
N ALA A 143 11.96 3.76 -22.17
CA ALA A 143 11.93 4.44 -20.87
C ALA A 143 10.88 3.86 -19.92
N LYS A 144 11.23 3.76 -18.64
CA LYS A 144 10.34 3.33 -17.55
C LYS A 144 9.72 4.59 -16.92
N PRO A 145 8.43 4.86 -17.09
CA PRO A 145 7.78 6.02 -16.48
C PRO A 145 7.78 5.89 -14.96
N LYS A 146 7.86 7.00 -14.26
CA LYS A 146 7.59 7.05 -12.82
C LYS A 146 6.09 7.13 -12.63
N ALA A 147 5.47 6.10 -12.07
CA ALA A 147 4.02 6.05 -11.89
C ALA A 147 3.53 6.93 -10.74
N THR A 148 2.36 7.54 -10.94
CA THR A 148 1.49 8.11 -9.91
C THR A 148 0.29 7.20 -9.66
N LEU A 149 -0.21 6.52 -10.70
CA LEU A 149 -1.36 5.63 -10.60
C LEU A 149 -1.10 4.36 -11.40
N LEU A 150 -1.29 3.19 -10.79
CA LEU A 150 -1.29 1.91 -11.49
C LEU A 150 -2.72 1.45 -11.72
N ASP A 151 -3.01 0.98 -12.92
CA ASP A 151 -4.31 0.39 -13.29
C ASP A 151 -4.10 -1.09 -13.64
N PHE A 152 -4.40 -1.99 -12.70
CA PHE A 152 -4.40 -3.42 -12.96
C PHE A 152 -5.69 -3.79 -13.70
N TRP A 153 -5.54 -4.26 -14.93
CA TRP A 153 -6.67 -4.46 -15.84
C TRP A 153 -6.45 -5.66 -16.79
N ALA A 154 -7.47 -5.99 -17.58
CA ALA A 154 -7.40 -6.98 -18.63
C ALA A 154 -8.38 -6.67 -19.78
N THR A 155 -8.07 -7.13 -21.00
CA THR A 155 -8.88 -6.87 -22.21
C THR A 155 -10.28 -7.48 -22.12
N TRP A 156 -10.41 -8.64 -21.48
CA TRP A 156 -11.68 -9.35 -21.25
C TRP A 156 -12.51 -8.75 -20.10
N CYS A 157 -11.94 -7.85 -19.29
CA CYS A 157 -12.60 -7.30 -18.12
C CYS A 157 -13.55 -6.15 -18.49
N GLY A 158 -14.84 -6.46 -18.58
CA GLY A 158 -15.90 -5.48 -18.91
C GLY A 158 -15.86 -4.18 -18.08
N PRO A 159 -15.79 -4.23 -16.74
CA PRO A 159 -15.66 -3.04 -15.90
C PRO A 159 -14.37 -2.25 -16.17
N CYS A 160 -13.24 -2.94 -16.40
CA CYS A 160 -11.96 -2.29 -16.72
C CYS A 160 -12.07 -1.44 -17.98
N ARG A 161 -12.69 -1.97 -19.04
CA ARG A 161 -12.91 -1.22 -20.29
C ARG A 161 -13.75 0.04 -20.10
N LYS A 162 -14.67 0.05 -19.13
CA LYS A 162 -15.45 1.26 -18.77
C LYS A 162 -14.61 2.29 -18.02
N THR A 163 -13.59 1.84 -17.29
CA THR A 163 -12.63 2.69 -16.58
C THR A 163 -11.58 3.31 -17.51
N LEU A 164 -11.23 2.65 -18.62
CA LEU A 164 -10.21 3.15 -19.55
C LEU A 164 -10.49 4.58 -20.05
N PRO A 165 -11.70 4.95 -20.53
CA PRO A 165 -12.00 6.34 -20.92
C PRO A 165 -11.90 7.35 -19.77
N VAL A 166 -12.27 6.94 -18.55
CA VAL A 166 -12.16 7.79 -17.36
C VAL A 166 -10.69 8.10 -17.07
N LEU A 167 -9.84 7.07 -17.06
CA LEU A 167 -8.40 7.25 -16.86
C LEU A 167 -7.73 7.98 -18.03
N ALA A 168 -8.24 7.82 -19.26
CA ALA A 168 -7.80 8.61 -20.41
C ALA A 168 -8.00 10.12 -20.16
N ASN A 169 -9.18 10.49 -19.64
CA ASN A 169 -9.52 11.87 -19.35
C ASN A 169 -8.65 12.44 -18.21
N ILE A 170 -8.46 11.66 -17.13
CA ILE A 170 -7.53 12.02 -16.05
C ILE A 170 -6.12 12.23 -16.59
N TYR A 171 -5.60 11.29 -17.38
CA TYR A 171 -4.25 11.40 -17.92
C TYR A 171 -4.10 12.63 -18.81
N LYS A 172 -5.09 12.91 -19.66
CA LYS A 172 -5.13 14.13 -20.48
C LYS A 172 -5.10 15.42 -19.65
N LYS A 173 -5.80 15.46 -18.51
CA LYS A 173 -5.88 16.65 -17.64
C LYS A 173 -4.65 16.87 -16.75
N TYR A 174 -3.98 15.80 -16.34
CA TYR A 174 -2.99 15.84 -15.26
C TYR A 174 -1.58 15.36 -15.65
N SER A 175 -1.36 14.80 -16.84
CA SER A 175 -0.02 14.38 -17.28
C SER A 175 1.01 15.50 -17.30
N ASP A 176 0.63 16.68 -17.79
CA ASP A 176 1.48 17.88 -17.76
C ASP A 176 1.70 18.42 -16.34
N LYS A 177 0.93 17.93 -15.36
CA LYS A 177 1.08 18.25 -13.93
C LYS A 177 1.87 17.18 -13.17
N GLY A 178 2.48 16.23 -13.88
CA GLY A 178 3.31 15.17 -13.30
C GLY A 178 2.55 13.90 -12.93
N VAL A 179 1.26 13.77 -13.27
CA VAL A 179 0.53 12.50 -13.08
C VAL A 179 0.84 11.54 -14.21
N GLU A 180 1.47 10.42 -13.87
CA GLU A 180 1.69 9.34 -14.81
C GLU A 180 0.85 8.12 -14.45
N ILE A 181 -0.01 7.69 -15.37
CA ILE A 181 -0.79 6.46 -15.23
C ILE A 181 -0.03 5.33 -15.94
N ILE A 182 0.05 4.15 -15.32
CA ILE A 182 0.61 2.95 -15.95
C ILE A 182 -0.41 1.82 -15.86
N GLY A 183 -0.86 1.33 -17.01
CA GLY A 183 -1.67 0.11 -17.07
C GLY A 183 -0.80 -1.12 -16.81
N ILE A 184 -1.27 -2.04 -15.97
CA ILE A 184 -0.61 -3.32 -15.67
C ILE A 184 -1.50 -4.45 -16.19
N ALA A 185 -0.99 -5.24 -17.13
CA ALA A 185 -1.67 -6.42 -17.68
C ALA A 185 -0.70 -7.60 -17.78
N ASP A 186 -1.21 -8.82 -17.66
CA ASP A 186 -0.43 -10.06 -17.77
C ASP A 186 -0.59 -10.78 -19.13
N GLU A 187 -1.54 -10.31 -19.95
CA GLU A 187 -1.86 -10.87 -21.26
C GLU A 187 -0.69 -10.79 -22.27
N SER A 188 -0.76 -11.58 -23.34
CA SER A 188 0.26 -11.54 -24.40
C SER A 188 0.25 -10.20 -25.14
N VAL A 189 1.39 -9.84 -25.74
CA VAL A 189 1.50 -8.62 -26.55
C VAL A 189 0.50 -8.64 -27.70
N ASP A 190 0.27 -9.79 -28.32
CA ASP A 190 -0.68 -9.92 -29.44
C ASP A 190 -2.12 -9.62 -29.01
N VAL A 191 -2.56 -10.15 -27.85
CA VAL A 191 -3.91 -9.88 -27.31
C VAL A 191 -4.08 -8.39 -26.99
N LEU A 192 -3.06 -7.79 -26.36
CA LEU A 192 -3.09 -6.37 -26.00
C LEU A 192 -3.08 -5.48 -27.25
N ASN A 193 -2.27 -5.81 -28.25
CA ASN A 193 -2.17 -5.06 -29.51
C ASN A 193 -3.45 -5.15 -30.32
N ASP A 194 -4.04 -6.35 -30.42
CA ASP A 194 -5.34 -6.55 -31.07
C ASP A 194 -6.42 -5.71 -30.40
N PHE A 195 -6.49 -5.74 -29.06
CA PHE A 195 -7.43 -4.90 -28.32
C PHE A 195 -7.25 -3.41 -28.63
N TYR A 196 -6.01 -2.91 -28.63
CA TYR A 196 -5.73 -1.49 -28.91
C TYR A 196 -6.00 -1.07 -30.35
N ALA A 197 -5.81 -1.97 -31.31
CA ALA A 197 -6.15 -1.71 -32.70
C ALA A 197 -7.65 -1.45 -32.88
N HIS A 198 -8.49 -2.09 -32.07
CA HIS A 198 -9.96 -2.02 -32.18
C HIS A 198 -10.64 -1.02 -31.24
N GLN A 199 -10.05 -0.72 -30.07
CA GLN A 199 -10.68 0.10 -29.01
C GLN A 199 -10.12 1.52 -28.90
N HIS A 200 -9.33 1.95 -29.89
CA HIS A 200 -8.44 3.11 -29.83
C HIS A 200 -7.28 2.90 -28.84
N ALA A 201 -6.11 3.40 -29.21
CA ALA A 201 -4.87 3.09 -28.54
C ALA A 201 -4.85 3.57 -27.06
N SER A 202 -4.07 2.90 -26.22
CA SER A 202 -3.94 3.25 -24.79
C SER A 202 -3.52 4.71 -24.61
N PRO A 203 -4.27 5.54 -23.86
CA PRO A 203 -3.90 6.93 -23.63
C PRO A 203 -2.58 7.06 -22.85
N TYR A 204 -2.25 6.07 -22.02
CA TYR A 204 -1.06 6.02 -21.17
C TYR A 204 -0.26 4.72 -21.36
N PRO A 205 1.00 4.67 -20.91
CA PRO A 205 1.86 3.50 -21.09
C PRO A 205 1.33 2.24 -20.39
N LEU A 206 1.63 1.10 -21.00
CA LEU A 206 1.35 -0.22 -20.46
C LEU A 206 2.66 -0.88 -19.98
N TYR A 207 2.63 -1.48 -18.79
CA TYR A 207 3.63 -2.44 -18.35
C TYR A 207 3.04 -3.85 -18.42
N ARG A 208 3.65 -4.71 -19.24
CA ARG A 208 3.26 -6.11 -19.35
C ARG A 208 3.94 -6.95 -18.27
N ASP A 209 3.18 -7.31 -17.26
CA ASP A 209 3.59 -8.18 -16.16
C ASP A 209 3.31 -9.66 -16.47
N ALA A 210 4.00 -10.18 -17.49
CA ALA A 210 3.78 -11.52 -18.05
C ALA A 210 3.88 -12.66 -17.01
N LYS A 211 4.65 -12.46 -15.95
CA LYS A 211 4.86 -13.44 -14.87
C LYS A 211 4.00 -13.16 -13.63
N LYS A 212 3.11 -12.16 -13.69
CA LYS A 212 2.27 -11.69 -12.58
C LYS A 212 3.06 -11.30 -11.33
N GLU A 213 4.29 -10.83 -11.48
CA GLU A 213 5.17 -10.51 -10.35
C GLU A 213 4.61 -9.34 -9.52
N MET A 214 4.07 -8.30 -10.16
CA MET A 214 3.40 -7.18 -9.51
C MET A 214 2.10 -7.64 -8.85
N TRP A 215 1.32 -8.49 -9.53
CA TRP A 215 0.06 -9.01 -8.99
C TRP A 215 0.30 -9.82 -7.71
N MET A 216 1.24 -10.76 -7.74
CA MET A 216 1.59 -11.58 -6.58
C MET A 216 2.19 -10.75 -5.44
N ARG A 217 3.03 -9.76 -5.77
CA ARG A 217 3.68 -8.90 -4.78
C ARG A 217 2.67 -8.04 -4.02
N TYR A 218 1.65 -7.54 -4.71
CA TYR A 218 0.67 -6.63 -4.13
C TYR A 218 -0.68 -7.27 -3.79
N GLY A 219 -0.79 -8.59 -3.89
CA GLY A 219 -2.02 -9.31 -3.55
C GLY A 219 -3.19 -8.94 -4.46
N ILE A 220 -2.92 -8.68 -5.75
CA ILE A 220 -3.97 -8.35 -6.72
C ILE A 220 -4.65 -9.63 -7.17
N HIS A 221 -5.90 -9.81 -6.74
CA HIS A 221 -6.70 -10.99 -7.03
C HIS A 221 -7.90 -10.71 -7.95
N ALA A 222 -8.19 -9.44 -8.22
CA ALA A 222 -9.31 -9.01 -9.04
C ALA A 222 -8.95 -7.75 -9.84
N VAL A 223 -9.61 -7.60 -10.99
CA VAL A 223 -9.54 -6.40 -11.82
C VAL A 223 -10.94 -5.80 -12.04
N PRO A 224 -11.05 -4.47 -12.19
CA PRO A 224 -9.97 -3.50 -12.11
C PRO A 224 -9.48 -3.32 -10.68
N THR A 225 -8.17 -3.09 -10.51
CA THR A 225 -7.62 -2.61 -9.23
C THR A 225 -6.74 -1.40 -9.52
N LEU A 226 -7.02 -0.28 -8.86
CA LEU A 226 -6.20 0.93 -8.98
C LEU A 226 -5.31 1.08 -7.75
N MET A 227 -4.09 1.58 -7.96
CA MET A 227 -3.13 1.81 -6.90
C MET A 227 -2.47 3.17 -7.07
N LEU A 228 -2.73 4.07 -6.12
CA LEU A 228 -2.15 5.41 -6.09
C LEU A 228 -0.82 5.41 -5.37
N LEU A 229 0.15 6.11 -5.94
CA LEU A 229 1.50 6.26 -5.46
C LEU A 229 1.80 7.73 -5.16
N ASP A 230 2.56 8.00 -4.11
CA ASP A 230 3.13 9.33 -3.90
C ASP A 230 4.36 9.59 -4.78
N LYS A 231 4.92 10.81 -4.68
CA LYS A 231 6.13 11.21 -5.41
C LYS A 231 7.35 10.35 -5.12
N ASP A 232 7.41 9.64 -4.01
CA ASP A 232 8.55 8.79 -3.69
C ASP A 232 8.30 7.32 -4.06
N GLY A 233 7.11 7.02 -4.59
CA GLY A 233 6.68 5.70 -5.03
C GLY A 233 6.11 4.85 -3.92
N TYR A 234 5.61 5.42 -2.83
CA TYR A 234 4.87 4.69 -1.80
C TYR A 234 3.38 4.63 -2.14
N ILE A 235 2.79 3.47 -1.88
CA ILE A 235 1.38 3.23 -2.17
C ILE A 235 0.55 3.98 -1.13
N LYS A 236 -0.23 4.97 -1.55
CA LYS A 236 -1.11 5.76 -0.67
C LYS A 236 -2.52 5.18 -0.60
N ARG A 237 -3.00 4.60 -1.69
CA ARG A 237 -4.35 4.02 -1.76
C ARG A 237 -4.42 2.86 -2.73
N VAL A 238 -5.28 1.90 -2.44
CA VAL A 238 -5.67 0.81 -3.35
C VAL A 238 -7.19 0.76 -3.43
N TRP A 239 -7.75 0.68 -4.63
CA TRP A 239 -9.17 0.45 -4.86
C TRP A 239 -9.36 -0.90 -5.55
N SER A 240 -10.13 -1.79 -4.94
CA SER A 240 -10.68 -2.96 -5.63
C SER A 240 -11.95 -2.54 -6.35
N GLY A 241 -11.92 -2.50 -7.69
CA GLY A 241 -12.98 -1.97 -8.52
C GLY A 241 -12.66 -0.63 -9.18
N ALA A 242 -13.65 -0.08 -9.89
CA ALA A 242 -13.53 1.14 -10.67
C ALA A 242 -14.02 2.35 -9.85
N PRO A 243 -13.12 3.17 -9.28
CA PRO A 243 -13.52 4.43 -8.65
C PRO A 243 -14.05 5.41 -9.70
N THR A 244 -14.88 6.35 -9.27
CA THR A 244 -15.38 7.41 -10.15
C THR A 244 -14.27 8.41 -10.47
N GLU A 245 -14.41 9.15 -11.57
CA GLU A 245 -13.47 10.22 -11.93
C GLU A 245 -13.30 11.23 -10.79
N TYR A 246 -14.40 11.66 -10.18
CA TYR A 246 -14.40 12.56 -9.04
C TYR A 246 -13.55 12.03 -7.88
N MET A 247 -13.69 10.75 -7.53
CA MET A 247 -12.90 10.14 -6.45
C MET A 247 -11.41 10.14 -6.77
N ILE A 248 -11.05 9.86 -8.02
CA ILE A 248 -9.65 9.91 -8.47
C ILE A 248 -9.13 11.35 -8.39
N GLU A 249 -9.87 12.33 -8.89
CA GLU A 249 -9.45 13.75 -8.90
C GLU A 249 -9.28 14.33 -7.49
N GLN A 250 -10.15 13.97 -6.52
CA GLN A 250 -9.99 14.44 -5.14
C GLN A 250 -8.65 13.97 -4.56
N ILE A 251 -8.32 12.71 -4.78
CA ILE A 251 -7.15 12.08 -4.17
C ILE A 251 -5.85 12.40 -4.92
N LEU A 252 -5.93 12.73 -6.22
CA LEU A 252 -4.77 13.26 -6.95
C LEU A 252 -4.31 14.61 -6.38
N LYS A 253 -5.20 15.45 -5.84
CA LYS A 253 -4.81 16.72 -5.21
C LYS A 253 -3.88 16.48 -4.03
N ASP A 254 -4.23 15.52 -3.17
CA ASP A 254 -3.44 15.15 -1.99
C ASP A 254 -2.02 14.66 -2.31
N VAL A 255 -1.77 14.23 -3.55
CA VAL A 255 -0.45 13.72 -4.00
C VAL A 255 0.33 14.74 -4.83
N LEU A 256 -0.36 15.71 -5.42
CA LEU A 256 0.23 16.75 -6.26
C LEU A 256 0.60 18.02 -5.47
N ASP A 257 -0.02 18.22 -4.31
CA ASP A 257 0.33 19.28 -3.34
C ASP A 257 1.58 18.91 -2.51
#